data_AF-A0A8T3V1W5-F1
#
_entry.id   AF-A0A8T3V1W5-F1
#
_cell.length_a   1.000
_cell.length_b   1.000
_cell.length_c   1.000
_cell.angle_alpha   90.00
_cell.angle_beta   90.00
_cell.angle_gamma   90.00
#
_symmetry.space_group_name_H-M   'P 1'
#
loop_
_entity.id
_entity.type
_entity.pdbx_description
1 polymer ?
#
loop_
_entity_poly.entity_id
_entity_poly.type
_entity_poly.pdbx_seq_one_letter_code
_entity_poly.pdbx_strand_id
1 'polypeptide(L)'
;MELLAKESPIIQKIIKETLSSVVGEERAESIFNTFMLDGGRLDELVHTMTTLLKNAGYINELNTFVEKLNDRFAENVKVSVFPEKVSLPRHLSEDVSVVIENNFDIPLVFTVILEDKDNFLDIIYEKRQEIYTNSAGQEAIIDSNEEGRFKFKLFNAKDYGMVLTTLFVIVRSREVEGLNIIKKIQIDVLAE
;
A
#
# COMPACT_ATOMS: atom_id res chain seq x y z
N MET A 1 9.68 9.91 -11.49
CA MET A 1 11.10 9.59 -11.21
C MET A 1 11.14 8.09 -11.13
N GLU A 2 11.90 7.44 -12.00
CA GLU A 2 12.07 5.98 -11.95
C GLU A 2 13.09 5.66 -10.86
N LEU A 3 12.76 4.72 -9.96
CA LEU A 3 13.68 4.24 -8.94
C LEU A 3 14.17 2.83 -9.31
N LEU A 4 15.45 2.61 -9.07
CA LEU A 4 16.16 1.39 -9.40
C LEU A 4 16.59 0.69 -8.10
N ALA A 5 16.55 -0.64 -8.09
CA ALA A 5 16.93 -1.45 -6.92
C ALA A 5 18.35 -1.13 -6.44
N LYS A 6 19.28 -0.80 -7.35
CA LYS A 6 20.67 -0.44 -7.01
C LYS A 6 20.79 0.77 -6.07
N GLU A 7 19.75 1.61 -6.01
CA GLU A 7 19.71 2.83 -5.21
C GLU A 7 19.34 2.55 -3.74
N SER A 8 18.88 1.33 -3.42
CA SER A 8 18.46 0.93 -2.09
C SER A 8 19.03 -0.45 -1.69
N PRO A 9 20.07 -0.47 -0.82
CA PRO A 9 20.51 -1.69 -0.16
C PRO A 9 19.38 -2.48 0.53
N ILE A 10 18.42 -1.79 1.16
CA ILE A 10 17.27 -2.45 1.81
C ILE A 10 16.43 -3.22 0.78
N ILE A 11 16.07 -2.59 -0.35
CA ILE A 11 15.25 -3.23 -1.38
C ILE A 11 16.00 -4.39 -2.03
N GLN A 12 17.29 -4.23 -2.34
CA GLN A 12 18.11 -5.34 -2.87
C GLN A 12 18.12 -6.54 -1.92
N LYS A 13 18.30 -6.29 -0.62
CA LYS A 13 18.28 -7.33 0.40
C LYS A 13 16.92 -8.04 0.43
N ILE A 14 15.82 -7.29 0.46
CA ILE A 14 14.45 -7.86 0.45
C ILE A 14 14.25 -8.75 -0.77
N ILE A 15 14.60 -8.26 -1.96
CA ILE A 15 14.45 -9.01 -3.20
C ILE A 15 15.29 -10.31 -3.15
N LYS A 16 16.58 -10.22 -2.81
CA LYS A 16 17.48 -11.37 -2.73
C LYS A 16 16.99 -12.41 -1.73
N GLU A 17 16.64 -11.99 -0.51
CA GLU A 17 16.17 -12.91 0.54
C GLU A 17 14.84 -13.57 0.15
N THR A 18 13.94 -12.82 -0.49
CA THR A 18 12.66 -13.35 -0.97
C THR A 18 12.90 -14.42 -2.04
N LEU A 19 13.73 -14.13 -3.04
CA LEU A 19 14.13 -15.10 -4.08
C LEU A 19 14.76 -16.34 -3.46
N SER A 20 15.75 -16.19 -2.58
CA SER A 20 16.43 -17.31 -1.91
C SER A 20 15.45 -18.21 -1.15
N SER A 21 14.43 -17.62 -0.52
CA SER A 21 13.40 -18.38 0.20
C SER A 21 12.45 -19.19 -0.69
N VAL A 22 12.50 -18.98 -2.01
CA VAL A 22 11.59 -19.59 -2.98
C VAL A 22 12.35 -20.55 -3.90
N VAL A 23 13.51 -20.14 -4.42
CA VAL A 23 14.26 -20.90 -5.45
C VAL A 23 15.61 -21.43 -4.98
N GLY A 24 16.02 -21.13 -3.75
CA GLY A 24 17.35 -21.45 -3.20
C GLY A 24 18.41 -20.41 -3.58
N GLU A 25 19.49 -20.34 -2.79
CA GLU A 25 20.50 -19.26 -2.87
C GLU A 25 21.20 -19.15 -4.22
N GLU A 26 21.67 -20.27 -4.78
CA GLU A 26 22.41 -20.28 -6.04
C GLU A 26 21.54 -19.73 -7.20
N ARG A 27 20.28 -20.17 -7.26
CA ARG A 27 19.36 -19.73 -8.30
C ARG A 27 18.89 -18.30 -8.08
N ALA A 28 18.67 -17.90 -6.83
CA ALA A 28 18.28 -16.55 -6.47
C ALA A 28 19.32 -15.53 -6.92
N GLU A 29 20.62 -15.81 -6.73
CA GLU A 29 21.70 -14.91 -7.14
C GLU A 29 21.73 -14.74 -8.67
N SER A 30 21.55 -15.83 -9.44
CA SER A 30 21.50 -15.76 -10.91
C SER A 30 20.30 -14.94 -11.41
N ILE A 31 19.12 -15.16 -10.84
CA ILE A 31 17.89 -14.42 -11.20
C ILE A 31 18.03 -12.95 -10.82
N PHE A 32 18.49 -12.66 -9.61
CA PHE A 32 18.71 -11.30 -9.13
C PHE A 32 19.69 -10.55 -10.02
N ASN A 33 20.83 -11.16 -10.36
CA ASN A 33 21.82 -10.51 -11.23
C ASN A 33 21.25 -10.23 -12.63
N THR A 34 20.40 -11.12 -13.17
CA THR A 34 19.69 -10.87 -14.42
C THR A 34 18.75 -9.68 -14.30
N PHE A 35 17.94 -9.61 -13.24
CA PHE A 35 17.08 -8.46 -12.95
C PHE A 35 17.86 -7.15 -12.87
N MET A 36 19.02 -7.15 -12.22
CA MET A 36 19.88 -5.96 -12.12
C MET A 36 20.48 -5.55 -13.48
N LEU A 37 20.81 -6.51 -14.35
CA LEU A 37 21.30 -6.25 -15.70
C LEU A 37 20.22 -5.68 -16.62
N ASP A 38 18.95 -6.10 -16.42
CA ASP A 38 17.78 -5.57 -17.13
C ASP A 38 17.32 -4.20 -16.60
N GLY A 39 18.15 -3.54 -15.80
CA GLY A 39 17.94 -2.19 -15.29
C GLY A 39 17.50 -2.14 -13.82
N GLY A 40 16.92 -3.22 -13.30
CA GLY A 40 16.51 -3.31 -11.89
C GLY A 40 15.41 -2.33 -11.49
N ARG A 41 14.48 -2.04 -12.41
CA ARG A 41 13.38 -1.10 -12.21
C ARG A 41 12.40 -1.58 -11.15
N LEU A 42 12.06 -0.71 -10.20
CA LEU A 42 11.19 -1.06 -9.07
C LEU A 42 9.70 -0.98 -9.41
N ASP A 43 9.32 -0.16 -10.39
CA ASP A 43 7.94 0.01 -10.87
C ASP A 43 7.46 -1.15 -11.77
N GLU A 44 8.39 -2.03 -12.20
CA GLU A 44 8.14 -3.26 -12.95
C GLU A 44 8.72 -4.50 -12.24
N LEU A 45 9.02 -4.38 -10.95
CA LEU A 45 9.70 -5.43 -10.18
C LEU A 45 8.95 -6.76 -10.19
N VAL A 46 7.66 -6.75 -9.84
CA VAL A 46 6.85 -7.97 -9.77
C VAL A 46 6.70 -8.57 -11.15
N HIS A 47 6.43 -7.74 -12.17
CA HIS A 47 6.30 -8.20 -13.54
C HIS A 47 7.59 -8.86 -14.06
N THR A 48 8.73 -8.21 -13.88
CA THR A 48 10.05 -8.69 -14.34
C THR A 48 10.42 -9.97 -13.61
N MET A 49 10.29 -10.00 -12.28
CA MET A 49 10.60 -11.18 -11.49
C MET A 49 9.70 -12.37 -11.83
N THR A 50 8.40 -12.13 -12.05
CA THR A 50 7.48 -13.19 -12.48
C THR A 50 7.92 -13.82 -13.80
N THR A 51 8.38 -12.99 -14.75
CA THR A 51 8.90 -13.45 -16.03
C THR A 51 10.19 -14.25 -15.87
N LEU A 52 11.14 -13.77 -15.07
CA LEU A 52 12.40 -14.45 -14.80
C LEU A 52 12.21 -15.80 -14.09
N LEU A 53 11.35 -15.83 -13.06
CA LEU A 53 11.01 -17.06 -12.33
C LEU A 53 10.31 -18.08 -13.23
N LYS A 54 9.37 -17.64 -14.07
CA LYS A 54 8.71 -18.48 -15.07
C LYS A 54 9.71 -19.09 -16.05
N ASN A 55 10.61 -18.28 -16.60
CA ASN A 55 11.65 -18.74 -17.53
C ASN A 55 12.65 -19.70 -16.86
N ALA A 56 12.83 -19.55 -15.55
CA ALA A 56 13.66 -20.42 -14.74
C ALA A 56 12.97 -21.73 -14.29
N GLY A 57 11.69 -21.93 -14.62
CA GLY A 57 10.93 -23.14 -14.29
C GLY A 57 10.15 -23.10 -12.97
N TYR A 58 10.04 -21.95 -12.32
CA TYR A 58 9.42 -21.77 -11.00
C TYR A 58 8.01 -21.16 -11.09
N ILE A 59 7.14 -21.75 -11.91
CA ILE A 59 5.78 -21.24 -12.16
C ILE A 59 4.87 -21.43 -10.94
N ASN A 60 5.05 -22.52 -10.20
CA ASN A 60 4.19 -22.84 -9.05
C ASN A 60 4.48 -21.95 -7.84
N GLU A 61 5.61 -21.25 -7.88
CA GLU A 61 6.16 -20.46 -6.81
C GLU A 61 5.88 -18.96 -6.96
N LEU A 62 5.32 -18.54 -8.10
CA LEU A 62 5.10 -17.13 -8.44
C LEU A 62 4.22 -16.41 -7.41
N ASN A 63 3.08 -16.99 -7.04
CA ASN A 63 2.18 -16.38 -6.06
C ASN A 63 2.86 -16.25 -4.69
N THR A 64 3.53 -17.31 -4.25
CA THR A 64 4.30 -17.31 -3.00
C THR A 64 5.40 -16.25 -3.00
N PHE A 65 6.09 -16.05 -4.13
CA PHE A 65 7.10 -14.99 -4.27
C PHE A 65 6.45 -13.61 -4.11
N VAL A 66 5.36 -13.33 -4.83
CA VAL A 66 4.68 -12.02 -4.79
C VAL A 66 4.14 -11.71 -3.40
N GLU A 67 3.52 -12.69 -2.73
CA GLU A 67 3.01 -12.54 -1.37
C GLU A 67 4.14 -12.22 -0.38
N LYS A 68 5.21 -13.03 -0.38
CA LYS A 68 6.36 -12.80 0.51
C LYS A 68 7.07 -11.47 0.21
N LEU A 69 7.15 -11.08 -1.05
CA LEU A 69 7.75 -9.81 -1.46
C LEU A 69 6.94 -8.64 -0.91
N ASN A 70 5.61 -8.69 -1.06
CA ASN A 70 4.71 -7.69 -0.50
C ASN A 70 4.82 -7.61 1.02
N ASP A 71 4.81 -8.75 1.71
CA ASP A 71 4.92 -8.80 3.17
C ASP A 71 6.23 -8.15 3.66
N ARG A 72 7.36 -8.48 3.03
CA ARG A 72 8.67 -7.91 3.39
C ARG A 72 8.78 -6.42 3.06
N PHE A 73 8.19 -5.96 1.96
CA PHE A 73 8.11 -4.51 1.72
C PHE A 73 7.20 -3.82 2.73
N ALA A 74 6.06 -4.43 3.08
CA ALA A 74 5.14 -3.92 4.07
C ALA A 74 5.77 -3.82 5.47
N GLU A 75 6.67 -4.73 5.85
CA GLU A 75 7.43 -4.66 7.10
C GLU A 75 8.29 -3.39 7.20
N ASN A 76 8.66 -2.77 6.08
CA ASN A 76 9.46 -1.54 6.03
C ASN A 76 8.60 -0.27 5.95
N VAL A 77 7.28 -0.40 6.13
CA VAL A 77 6.36 0.75 6.16
C VAL A 77 5.39 0.57 7.30
N LYS A 78 5.43 1.48 8.27
CA LYS A 78 4.47 1.47 9.36
C LYS A 78 3.29 2.36 9.00
N VAL A 79 2.10 1.78 8.99
CA VAL A 79 0.84 2.49 8.75
C VAL A 79 0.03 2.54 10.04
N SER A 80 -0.26 3.74 10.52
CA SER A 80 -1.14 3.99 11.67
C SER A 80 -2.35 4.82 11.24
N VAL A 81 -3.52 4.48 11.77
CA VAL A 81 -4.78 5.11 11.38
C VAL A 81 -5.52 5.59 12.62
N PHE A 82 -5.96 6.85 12.59
CA PHE A 82 -6.62 7.48 13.73
C PHE A 82 -7.89 8.22 13.29
N PRO A 83 -9.03 7.96 13.95
CA PRO A 83 -9.24 6.93 14.97
C PRO A 83 -9.29 5.51 14.34
N GLU A 84 -8.99 4.47 15.13
CA GLU A 84 -9.05 3.06 14.69
C GLU A 84 -10.49 2.53 14.57
N LYS A 85 -11.43 3.25 15.19
CA LYS A 85 -12.87 3.03 15.09
C LYS A 85 -13.57 4.37 15.02
N VAL A 86 -14.52 4.52 14.11
CA VAL A 86 -15.31 5.74 13.95
C VAL A 86 -16.76 5.42 14.28
N SER A 87 -17.39 6.26 15.08
CA SER A 87 -18.85 6.32 15.18
C SER A 87 -19.29 7.58 14.46
N LEU A 88 -20.09 7.44 13.41
CA LEU A 88 -20.44 8.54 12.52
C LEU A 88 -21.95 8.81 12.58
N PRO A 89 -22.37 9.83 13.37
CA PRO A 89 -23.76 10.24 13.42
C PRO A 89 -24.21 10.85 12.09
N ARG A 90 -25.53 10.83 11.88
CA ARG A 90 -26.18 11.43 10.70
C ARG A 90 -25.79 12.90 10.53
N HIS A 91 -25.45 13.30 9.30
CA HIS A 91 -25.10 14.68 8.91
C HIS A 91 -23.90 15.27 9.67
N LEU A 92 -23.12 14.44 10.36
CA LEU A 92 -21.85 14.82 10.95
C LEU A 92 -20.68 14.29 10.12
N SER A 93 -19.55 14.94 10.27
CA SER A 93 -18.30 14.55 9.65
C SER A 93 -17.26 14.19 10.68
N GLU A 94 -16.50 13.15 10.43
CA GLU A 94 -15.36 12.75 11.25
C GLU A 94 -14.08 12.76 10.43
N ASP A 95 -13.00 13.24 11.04
CA ASP A 95 -11.69 13.26 10.38
C ASP A 95 -10.97 11.93 10.62
N VAL A 96 -10.45 11.36 9.55
CA VAL A 96 -9.58 10.18 9.57
C VAL A 96 -8.18 10.59 9.12
N SER A 97 -7.21 10.39 10.00
CA SER A 97 -5.79 10.60 9.73
C SER A 97 -5.08 9.28 9.51
N VAL A 98 -4.36 9.17 8.40
CA VAL A 98 -3.44 8.06 8.11
C VAL A 98 -2.02 8.61 8.23
N VAL A 99 -1.19 7.96 9.05
CA VAL A 99 0.24 8.26 9.20
C VAL A 99 1.03 7.11 8.62
N ILE A 100 2.00 7.44 7.76
CA ILE A 100 2.90 6.49 7.13
C ILE A 100 4.33 6.84 7.54
N GLU A 101 5.04 5.90 8.14
CA GLU A 101 6.48 5.98 8.42
C GLU A 101 7.21 5.17 7.35
N ASN A 102 8.11 5.83 6.60
CA ASN A 102 8.89 5.21 5.53
C ASN A 102 10.24 4.71 6.07
N ASN A 103 10.40 3.41 6.31
CA ASN A 103 11.67 2.84 6.79
C ASN A 103 12.59 2.34 5.67
N PHE A 104 12.28 2.66 4.41
CA PHE A 104 13.25 2.48 3.33
C PHE A 104 14.35 3.54 3.41
N ASP A 105 15.50 3.23 2.84
CA ASP A 105 16.68 4.10 2.69
C ASP A 105 16.57 5.06 1.49
N ILE A 106 15.39 5.15 0.86
CA ILE A 106 15.08 6.03 -0.26
C ILE A 106 13.71 6.72 -0.06
N PRO A 107 13.52 7.93 -0.61
CA PRO A 107 12.21 8.56 -0.63
C PRO A 107 11.25 7.80 -1.54
N LEU A 108 10.00 7.64 -1.11
CA LEU A 108 8.95 6.97 -1.88
C LEU A 108 7.72 7.85 -2.00
N VAL A 109 7.00 7.72 -3.10
CA VAL A 109 5.69 8.33 -3.28
C VAL A 109 4.63 7.35 -2.84
N PHE A 110 3.97 7.70 -1.73
CA PHE A 110 2.88 6.92 -1.18
C PHE A 110 1.54 7.47 -1.67
N THR A 111 0.71 6.56 -2.18
CA THR A 111 -0.71 6.81 -2.43
C THR A 111 -1.52 6.15 -1.32
N VAL A 112 -2.35 6.94 -0.64
CA VAL A 112 -3.32 6.47 0.36
C VAL A 112 -4.71 6.60 -0.21
N ILE A 113 -5.44 5.49 -0.26
CA ILE A 113 -6.80 5.41 -0.75
C ILE A 113 -7.69 4.94 0.39
N LEU A 114 -8.74 5.69 0.69
CA LEU A 114 -9.85 5.22 1.51
C LEU A 114 -10.94 4.70 0.59
N GLU A 115 -11.45 3.50 0.87
CA GLU A 115 -12.50 2.85 0.08
C GLU A 115 -13.56 2.27 1.02
N ASP A 116 -14.81 2.68 0.86
CA ASP A 116 -15.97 2.01 1.43
C ASP A 116 -16.60 1.10 0.38
N LYS A 117 -16.39 -0.21 0.53
CA LYS A 117 -16.91 -1.20 -0.42
C LYS A 117 -18.41 -1.37 -0.37
N ASP A 118 -19.03 -1.04 0.76
CA ASP A 118 -20.45 -1.19 0.96
C ASP A 118 -21.22 0.05 0.47
N ASN A 119 -20.51 1.14 0.14
CA ASN A 119 -21.04 2.40 -0.41
C ASN A 119 -22.06 3.11 0.51
N PHE A 120 -21.84 3.03 1.82
CA PHE A 120 -22.62 3.76 2.82
C PHE A 120 -22.08 5.17 3.07
N LEU A 121 -20.78 5.41 2.88
CA LEU A 121 -20.09 6.64 3.30
C LEU A 121 -19.71 7.52 2.12
N ASP A 122 -19.88 8.83 2.29
CA ASP A 122 -19.24 9.82 1.43
C ASP A 122 -17.84 10.13 1.96
N ILE A 123 -16.82 10.05 1.11
CA ILE A 123 -15.41 10.26 1.50
C ILE A 123 -14.89 11.54 0.84
N ILE A 124 -14.55 12.52 1.66
CA ILE A 124 -14.13 13.86 1.23
C ILE A 124 -12.64 14.05 1.49
N TYR A 125 -11.94 14.63 0.52
CA TYR A 125 -10.54 15.01 0.65
C TYR A 125 -10.38 16.52 0.92
N GLU A 126 -9.69 16.92 1.99
CA GLU A 126 -9.54 18.34 2.40
C GLU A 126 -9.12 19.32 1.29
N LYS A 127 -8.32 18.90 0.29
CA LYS A 127 -7.88 19.81 -0.80
C LYS A 127 -8.88 19.96 -1.95
N ARG A 128 -9.94 19.15 -2.02
CA ARG A 128 -10.99 19.23 -3.05
C ARG A 128 -12.35 19.15 -2.38
N GLN A 129 -13.16 20.20 -2.51
CA GLN A 129 -14.57 20.21 -2.09
C GLN A 129 -15.46 19.33 -3.01
N GLU A 130 -14.87 18.35 -3.69
CA GLU A 130 -15.60 17.37 -4.48
C GLU A 130 -15.88 16.16 -3.58
N ILE A 131 -17.17 15.85 -3.41
CA ILE A 131 -17.60 14.66 -2.68
C ILE A 131 -17.33 13.46 -3.59
N TYR A 132 -16.42 12.57 -3.18
CA TYR A 132 -16.25 11.28 -3.83
C TYR A 132 -17.14 10.26 -3.12
N THR A 133 -18.01 9.62 -3.88
CA THR A 133 -19.19 8.91 -3.37
C THR A 133 -18.90 7.56 -2.71
N ASN A 134 -17.63 7.16 -2.58
CA ASN A 134 -17.20 5.90 -1.94
C ASN A 134 -15.67 5.70 -1.83
N SER A 135 -14.85 6.50 -2.51
CA SER A 135 -13.39 6.40 -2.42
C SER A 135 -12.68 7.72 -2.62
N ALA A 136 -11.61 7.97 -1.87
CA ALA A 136 -10.77 9.16 -2.06
C ALA A 136 -9.30 8.81 -1.91
N GLY A 137 -8.45 9.39 -2.76
CA GLY A 137 -7.02 9.13 -2.80
C GLY A 137 -6.18 10.39 -2.56
N GLN A 138 -5.07 10.23 -1.85
CA GLN A 138 -4.04 11.25 -1.70
C GLN A 138 -2.67 10.68 -2.02
N GLU A 139 -1.78 11.54 -2.53
CA GLU A 139 -0.40 11.19 -2.83
C GLU A 139 0.54 12.18 -2.14
N ALA A 140 1.64 11.67 -1.58
CA ALA A 140 2.75 12.48 -1.06
C ALA A 140 4.08 11.74 -1.20
N ILE A 141 5.15 12.51 -1.44
CA ILE A 141 6.52 12.02 -1.25
C ILE A 141 6.79 11.98 0.25
N ILE A 142 7.32 10.87 0.75
CA ILE A 142 7.80 10.72 2.12
C ILE A 142 9.27 10.34 2.05
N ASP A 143 10.12 11.18 2.62
CA ASP A 143 11.57 10.96 2.65
C ASP A 143 11.94 9.73 3.51
N SER A 144 13.16 9.26 3.34
CA SER A 144 13.68 8.10 4.07
C SER A 144 13.70 8.36 5.58
N ASN A 145 13.14 7.44 6.36
CA ASN A 145 12.97 7.51 7.82
C ASN A 145 12.12 8.72 8.28
N GLU A 146 11.26 9.25 7.42
CA GLU A 146 10.32 10.30 7.76
C GLU A 146 8.87 9.77 7.83
N GLU A 147 8.00 10.60 8.40
CA GLU A 147 6.56 10.35 8.49
C GLU A 147 5.78 11.30 7.59
N GLY A 148 4.86 10.74 6.80
CA GLY A 148 3.84 11.49 6.06
C GLY A 148 2.47 11.35 6.71
N ARG A 149 1.68 12.43 6.70
CA ARG A 149 0.32 12.44 7.24
C ARG A 149 -0.70 12.81 6.17
N PHE A 150 -1.74 11.99 6.07
CA PHE A 150 -2.85 12.13 5.14
C PHE A 150 -4.14 12.32 5.93
N LYS A 151 -4.94 13.34 5.59
CA LYS A 151 -6.19 13.66 6.29
C LYS A 151 -7.38 13.55 5.35
N PHE A 152 -8.37 12.78 5.77
CA PHE A 152 -9.62 12.55 5.05
C PHE A 152 -10.77 12.91 5.97
N LYS A 153 -11.92 13.24 5.37
CA LYS A 153 -13.15 13.51 6.09
C LYS A 153 -14.21 12.52 5.65
N LEU A 154 -14.76 11.76 6.59
CA LEU A 154 -15.90 10.88 6.36
C LEU A 154 -17.17 11.66 6.62
N PHE A 155 -18.19 11.46 5.78
CA PHE A 155 -19.48 12.09 5.94
C PHE A 155 -20.61 11.07 5.76
N ASN A 156 -21.58 11.09 6.68
CA ASN A 156 -22.78 10.30 6.56
C ASN A 156 -23.94 11.18 6.06
N ALA A 157 -24.19 11.14 4.75
CA ALA A 157 -25.22 11.95 4.11
C ALA A 157 -26.62 11.32 4.13
N LYS A 158 -26.75 10.00 4.31
CA LYS A 158 -28.02 9.29 4.09
C LYS A 158 -28.55 8.63 5.36
N ASP A 159 -29.84 8.33 5.30
CA ASP A 159 -30.58 7.70 6.39
C ASP A 159 -30.57 6.17 6.17
N TYR A 160 -29.54 5.52 6.69
CA TYR A 160 -29.39 4.05 6.58
C TYR A 160 -29.91 3.31 7.82
N GLY A 161 -30.37 4.01 8.86
CA GLY A 161 -30.49 3.45 10.21
C GLY A 161 -29.11 3.13 10.83
N MET A 162 -29.08 2.36 11.92
CA MET A 162 -27.81 1.91 12.50
C MET A 162 -27.21 0.79 11.64
N VAL A 163 -26.06 1.05 11.03
CA VAL A 163 -25.37 0.11 10.14
C VAL A 163 -23.89 0.01 10.53
N LEU A 164 -23.38 -1.22 10.48
CA LEU A 164 -21.95 -1.47 10.61
C LEU A 164 -21.34 -1.61 9.22
N THR A 165 -20.29 -0.85 8.92
CA THR A 165 -19.51 -0.99 7.69
C THR A 165 -18.01 -0.98 7.96
N THR A 166 -17.23 -1.43 6.98
CA THR A 166 -15.77 -1.46 7.04
C THR A 166 -15.18 -0.51 6.01
N LEU A 167 -14.42 0.47 6.50
CA LEU A 167 -13.61 1.31 5.64
C LEU A 167 -12.23 0.68 5.43
N PHE A 168 -11.81 0.55 4.18
CA PHE A 168 -10.49 0.06 3.81
C PHE A 168 -9.54 1.24 3.61
N VAL A 169 -8.39 1.20 4.26
CA VAL A 169 -7.27 2.09 4.01
C VAL A 169 -6.22 1.31 3.22
N ILE A 170 -6.05 1.65 1.96
CA ILE A 170 -5.14 1.02 1.03
C ILE A 170 -3.95 1.96 0.84
N VAL A 171 -2.75 1.49 1.17
CA VAL A 171 -1.50 2.23 1.02
C VAL A 171 -0.64 1.52 -0.01
N ARG A 172 -0.19 2.27 -1.02
CA ARG A 172 0.67 1.78 -2.11
C ARG A 172 1.83 2.73 -2.32
N SER A 173 2.93 2.22 -2.88
CA SER A 173 4.00 3.06 -3.44
C SER A 173 3.88 3.10 -4.95
N ARG A 174 4.09 4.28 -5.55
CA ARG A 174 4.13 4.42 -7.02
C ARG A 174 5.39 3.79 -7.59
N GLU A 175 6.51 3.90 -6.88
CA GLU A 175 7.81 3.47 -7.38
C GLU A 175 8.13 2.00 -7.07
N VAL A 176 7.46 1.39 -6.09
CA VAL A 176 7.74 0.00 -5.69
C VAL A 176 6.54 -0.90 -6.01
N GLU A 177 6.62 -1.58 -7.15
CA GLU A 177 5.64 -2.60 -7.51
C GLU A 177 5.66 -3.73 -6.48
N GLY A 178 4.47 -4.13 -6.02
CA GLY A 178 4.32 -5.17 -5.01
C GLY A 178 4.30 -4.65 -3.58
N LEU A 179 4.39 -3.34 -3.33
CA LEU A 179 4.08 -2.76 -2.01
C LEU A 179 2.61 -2.35 -1.93
N ASN A 180 1.81 -3.15 -1.23
CA ASN A 180 0.39 -2.90 -1.00
C ASN A 180 -0.01 -3.29 0.43
N ILE A 181 -0.34 -2.29 1.24
CA ILE A 181 -0.76 -2.47 2.63
C ILE A 181 -2.25 -2.14 2.74
N ILE A 182 -3.01 -3.04 3.36
CA ILE A 182 -4.44 -2.84 3.59
C ILE A 182 -4.70 -2.85 5.10
N LYS A 183 -5.25 -1.74 5.61
CA LYS A 183 -5.80 -1.63 6.96
C LYS A 183 -7.31 -1.52 6.88
N LYS A 184 -7.99 -1.93 7.95
CA LYS A 184 -9.45 -1.87 8.08
C LYS A 184 -9.79 -1.00 9.27
N ILE A 185 -10.76 -0.12 9.10
CA ILE A 185 -11.36 0.66 10.18
C ILE A 185 -12.83 0.21 10.27
N GLN A 186 -13.28 -0.08 11.49
CA GLN A 186 -14.69 -0.32 11.73
C GLN A 186 -15.43 1.02 11.83
N ILE A 187 -16.51 1.17 11.08
CA ILE A 187 -17.37 2.35 11.10
C ILE A 187 -18.75 1.95 11.60
N ASP A 188 -19.15 2.53 12.72
CA ASP A 188 -20.51 2.44 13.26
C ASP A 188 -21.30 3.65 12.71
N VAL A 189 -22.14 3.44 11.71
CA VAL A 189 -23.07 4.46 11.19
C VAL A 189 -24.27 4.48 12.12
N LEU A 190 -24.52 5.63 12.74
CA LEU A 190 -25.58 5.75 13.75
C LEU A 190 -26.83 6.37 13.13
N ALA A 191 -27.99 5.81 13.49
CA ALA A 191 -29.26 6.55 13.43
C ALA A 191 -29.22 7.68 14.46
N GLU A 192 -30.05 8.71 14.28
CA GLU A 192 -30.16 9.89 15.16
C GLU A 192 -30.08 9.57 16.67
#